data_AF-A0A0C5W2K9-F1
#
_entry.id   AF-A0A0C5W2K9-F1
#
_cell.length_a   1.000
_cell.length_b   1.000
_cell.length_c   1.000
_cell.angle_alpha   90.00
_cell.angle_beta   90.00
_cell.angle_gamma   90.00
#
_symmetry.space_group_name_H-M   'P 1'
#
loop_
_entity.id
_entity.type
_entity.pdbx_description
1 polymer ?
#
loop_
_entity_poly.entity_id
_entity_poly.type
_entity_poly.pdbx_seq_one_letter_code
_entity_poly.pdbx_strand_id
1 'polypeptide(L)'
;MIKHPFSFVCLAMMAVLSACESSDPVQNPEPKAAVAPVLGKVDARLASTALHNPTSYLVPQCYTKTIDSHGYGHNPCYICHTQNKAPNYLDDSGLQVELTLPEPASENHWANLFKDRTHEVAMMSDLSMMDYVKESNYIDANGQLLLAQRIQNNLPQWDVNQNGQWDGYTPDMYYHFDQDGFDHKPNGDYSGWRVFAYYPFPGTFMPTNGSMDDVMIRLPERFQQNEAGQFDLQVYKVNLAIVEALIKRRNVGIAAVDERVLKVDLDKDGQLATATQVTYDWAPKEKHFMSYVGKARVLFEKGDEHLSGGLYPLGTEFLHSVRYLDVNASDEVVLAPRMKELRYSRKKLWRNYYDNRVIADNETKERHDFPARTKTIYGNPEEGVENLQGWVLQGFIEEKDGQLRPQTYEEHGFCLGCHGGIGVTVDTTFAFDRKFDFEAYRSGWYHWQEKGLAGIPDPLRESDGEPEYSYYLKANLSGNEFRTNDEVIARFFDQYGQPKPDAFARLRTDISELLVPSPERAIMLNKAYKVIVNEQSYVEGRDGVIEPLFDTVHQTLEDGDKTGLTQILSAR
;
A
#
# COMPACT_ATOMS: atom_id res chain seq x y z
N MET A 1 45.00 20.61 -58.93
CA MET A 1 44.27 21.84 -58.52
C MET A 1 44.01 21.70 -57.03
N ILE A 2 44.97 21.96 -56.15
CA ILE A 2 45.52 23.25 -55.69
C ILE A 2 44.52 24.04 -54.83
N LYS A 3 44.70 23.85 -53.51
CA LYS A 3 44.80 24.84 -52.41
C LYS A 3 43.57 25.65 -51.95
N HIS A 4 43.18 25.40 -50.69
CA HIS A 4 42.83 26.45 -49.71
C HIS A 4 44.00 27.42 -49.53
N PRO A 5 43.76 28.70 -49.15
CA PRO A 5 43.93 29.05 -47.73
C PRO A 5 43.09 30.26 -47.19
N PHE A 6 42.86 30.24 -45.86
CA PHE A 6 42.95 31.32 -44.84
C PHE A 6 42.18 32.66 -45.04
N SER A 7 41.80 33.47 -44.03
CA SER A 7 41.64 33.46 -42.57
C SER A 7 41.40 34.94 -42.13
N PHE A 8 40.99 35.18 -40.86
CA PHE A 8 40.97 36.47 -40.10
C PHE A 8 39.90 37.55 -40.43
N VAL A 9 39.38 38.42 -39.55
CA VAL A 9 39.12 38.58 -38.07
C VAL A 9 38.60 40.03 -37.87
N CYS A 10 38.10 40.38 -36.67
CA CYS A 10 37.70 41.71 -36.11
C CYS A 10 36.25 42.14 -36.38
N LEU A 11 35.33 42.34 -35.42
CA LEU A 11 35.29 42.97 -34.07
C LEU A 11 35.33 44.52 -34.07
N ALA A 12 34.18 45.15 -33.80
CA ALA A 12 33.97 46.47 -33.14
C ALA A 12 32.45 46.75 -33.11
N MET A 13 31.72 46.69 -31.98
CA MET A 13 31.52 47.74 -30.96
C MET A 13 31.15 49.13 -31.49
N MET A 14 29.91 49.57 -31.27
CA MET A 14 29.60 50.93 -30.77
C MET A 14 28.16 51.04 -30.28
N ALA A 15 28.03 51.50 -29.03
CA ALA A 15 26.80 51.91 -28.36
C ALA A 15 26.60 53.42 -28.53
N VAL A 16 25.35 53.88 -28.67
CA VAL A 16 24.95 55.26 -28.29
C VAL A 16 23.51 55.26 -27.78
N LEU A 17 23.34 55.80 -26.57
CA LEU A 17 22.11 56.17 -25.89
C LEU A 17 21.44 57.38 -26.56
N SER A 18 20.11 57.48 -26.52
CA SER A 18 19.40 58.58 -25.83
C SER A 18 17.90 58.59 -26.13
N ALA A 19 17.16 58.85 -25.07
CA ALA A 19 15.72 58.99 -24.97
C ALA A 19 15.19 60.26 -25.67
N CYS A 20 13.93 60.19 -26.11
CA CYS A 20 12.98 61.30 -26.11
C CYS A 20 11.55 60.72 -26.06
N GLU A 21 10.89 60.88 -24.91
CA GLU A 21 9.43 60.87 -24.80
C GLU A 21 8.88 62.15 -25.45
N SER A 22 7.80 62.04 -26.23
CA SER A 22 6.53 62.69 -25.91
C SER A 22 5.48 62.52 -27.02
N SER A 23 4.28 62.13 -26.58
CA SER A 23 2.94 62.46 -27.08
C SER A 23 2.47 61.93 -28.44
N ASP A 24 1.65 60.87 -28.33
CA ASP A 24 0.50 60.39 -29.11
C ASP A 24 0.28 60.87 -30.55
N PRO A 25 0.01 59.90 -31.44
CA PRO A 25 -1.28 59.96 -32.15
C PRO A 25 -1.94 58.59 -32.42
N VAL A 26 -3.28 58.62 -32.36
CA VAL A 26 -4.22 57.92 -33.26
C VAL A 26 -4.21 56.39 -33.25
N GLN A 27 -5.24 55.83 -32.60
CA GLN A 27 -5.60 54.41 -32.66
C GLN A 27 -6.00 53.99 -34.09
N ASN A 28 -5.20 53.11 -34.68
CA ASN A 28 -5.64 52.17 -35.71
C ASN A 28 -6.19 50.90 -35.01
N PRO A 29 -7.24 50.25 -35.55
CA PRO A 29 -7.78 49.04 -34.95
C PRO A 29 -6.78 47.89 -35.06
N GLU A 30 -6.37 47.34 -33.92
CA GLU A 30 -5.49 46.18 -33.86
C GLU A 30 -6.13 44.94 -34.50
N PRO A 31 -5.34 44.09 -35.17
CA PRO A 31 -5.80 42.80 -35.65
C PRO A 31 -6.19 41.95 -34.44
N LYS A 32 -7.40 41.37 -34.47
CA LYS A 32 -7.89 40.43 -33.46
C LYS A 32 -6.82 39.37 -33.20
N ALA A 33 -6.18 39.46 -32.03
CA ALA A 33 -5.33 38.41 -31.51
C ALA A 33 -6.14 37.10 -31.52
N ALA A 34 -5.59 36.08 -32.18
CA ALA A 34 -6.07 34.73 -31.99
C ALA A 34 -6.04 34.43 -30.49
N VAL A 35 -7.19 34.08 -29.93
CA VAL A 35 -7.29 33.62 -28.56
C VAL A 35 -6.48 32.33 -28.48
N ALA A 36 -5.28 32.42 -27.90
CA ALA A 36 -4.52 31.25 -27.53
C ALA A 36 -5.38 30.43 -26.55
N PRO A 37 -5.48 29.10 -26.70
CA PRO A 37 -6.13 28.28 -25.71
C PRO A 37 -5.42 28.52 -24.37
N VAL A 38 -6.19 28.84 -23.34
CA VAL A 38 -5.70 28.88 -21.97
C VAL A 38 -5.35 27.43 -21.61
N LEU A 39 -4.11 27.04 -21.89
CA LEU A 39 -3.51 25.83 -21.32
C LEU A 39 -3.52 26.03 -19.80
N GLY A 40 -4.41 25.31 -19.12
CA GLY A 40 -4.42 25.24 -17.67
C GLY A 40 -3.01 24.86 -17.20
N LYS A 41 -2.46 25.63 -16.25
CA LYS A 41 -1.18 25.26 -15.64
C LYS A 41 -1.37 23.93 -14.90
N VAL A 42 -0.64 22.90 -15.31
CA VAL A 42 -0.50 21.64 -14.56
C VAL A 42 0.01 21.97 -13.16
N ASP A 43 -0.52 21.34 -12.10
CA ASP A 43 0.03 21.50 -10.76
C ASP A 43 1.49 21.05 -10.82
N ALA A 44 2.42 21.98 -10.57
CA ALA A 44 3.85 21.72 -10.71
C ALA A 44 4.32 20.52 -9.86
N ARG A 45 3.60 20.18 -8.78
CA ARG A 45 3.85 19.00 -7.94
C ARG A 45 3.45 17.69 -8.61
N LEU A 46 2.40 17.70 -9.44
CA LEU A 46 1.88 16.53 -10.16
C LEU A 46 2.50 16.37 -11.56
N ALA A 47 3.03 17.46 -12.14
CA ALA A 47 3.88 17.40 -13.33
C ALA A 47 5.33 16.94 -13.03
N SER A 48 5.77 17.03 -11.78
CA SER A 48 7.16 16.75 -11.41
C SER A 48 7.41 15.26 -11.20
N THR A 49 8.50 14.77 -11.78
CA THR A 49 9.11 13.47 -11.48
C THR A 49 10.42 13.62 -10.69
N ALA A 50 10.70 14.82 -10.16
CA ALA A 50 11.84 15.05 -9.29
C ALA A 50 11.57 14.49 -7.88
N LEU A 51 12.62 13.95 -7.26
CA LEU A 51 12.63 13.49 -5.88
C LEU A 51 13.51 14.41 -5.04
N HIS A 52 12.94 15.04 -4.01
CA HIS A 52 13.70 15.76 -2.99
C HIS A 52 14.31 14.78 -2.00
N ASN A 53 13.54 13.77 -1.57
CA ASN A 53 14.06 12.58 -0.91
C ASN A 53 14.46 11.52 -1.97
N PRO A 54 15.76 11.37 -2.30
CA PRO A 54 16.23 10.41 -3.32
C PRO A 54 16.04 8.94 -2.91
N THR A 55 15.68 8.72 -1.64
CA THR A 55 15.45 7.42 -1.03
C THR A 55 14.05 7.33 -0.43
N SER A 56 13.05 7.94 -1.08
CA SER A 56 11.65 7.92 -0.64
C SER A 56 11.02 6.52 -0.51
N TYR A 57 11.66 5.49 -1.07
CA TYR A 57 11.34 4.07 -0.88
C TYR A 57 11.92 3.47 0.41
N LEU A 58 12.72 4.18 1.19
CA LEU A 58 13.14 3.74 2.52
C LEU A 58 12.22 4.37 3.56
N VAL A 59 11.21 3.60 3.99
CA VAL A 59 10.16 4.08 4.87
C VAL A 59 10.70 4.55 6.24
N PRO A 60 9.98 5.42 6.97
CA PRO A 60 10.47 6.01 8.22
C PRO A 60 10.84 4.98 9.30
N GLN A 61 10.21 3.82 9.26
CA GLN A 61 10.48 2.68 10.15
C GLN A 61 11.94 2.19 10.06
N CYS A 62 12.63 2.37 8.93
CA CYS A 62 14.03 1.97 8.75
C CYS A 62 15.00 2.76 9.64
N TYR A 63 14.58 3.91 10.17
CA TYR A 63 15.40 4.80 10.99
C TYR A 63 15.18 4.61 12.50
N THR A 64 14.38 3.63 12.91
CA THR A 64 14.18 3.37 14.35
C THR A 64 15.48 2.92 15.02
N LYS A 65 15.74 3.45 16.22
CA LYS A 65 16.83 2.95 17.07
C LYS A 65 16.43 1.57 17.58
N THR A 66 17.27 0.58 17.36
CA THR A 66 17.02 -0.80 17.81
C THR A 66 17.53 -1.08 19.21
N ILE A 67 18.41 -0.23 19.76
CA ILE A 67 18.83 -0.29 21.17
C ILE A 67 18.25 0.92 21.91
N ASP A 68 17.58 0.68 23.04
CA ASP A 68 17.05 1.77 23.87
C ASP A 68 18.10 2.36 24.83
N SER A 69 17.71 3.39 25.58
CA SER A 69 18.59 4.09 26.53
C SER A 69 19.08 3.23 27.70
N HIS A 70 18.45 2.07 27.94
CA HIS A 70 18.85 1.10 28.96
C HIS A 70 19.69 -0.05 28.37
N GLY A 71 19.93 -0.06 27.07
CA GLY A 71 20.69 -1.10 26.37
C GLY A 71 19.88 -2.32 25.96
N TYR A 72 18.54 -2.29 26.06
CA TYR A 72 17.70 -3.39 25.57
C TYR A 72 17.52 -3.31 24.06
N GLY A 73 17.59 -4.48 23.42
CA GLY A 73 17.37 -4.62 21.98
C GLY A 73 15.89 -4.81 21.63
N HIS A 74 15.46 -4.08 20.62
CA HIS A 74 14.13 -4.10 20.03
C HIS A 74 14.28 -4.39 18.54
N ASN A 75 13.61 -5.43 18.06
CA ASN A 75 13.69 -5.84 16.66
C ASN A 75 12.32 -5.70 16.01
N PRO A 76 11.98 -4.54 15.45
CA PRO A 76 10.78 -4.43 14.64
C PRO A 76 11.07 -4.75 13.17
N CYS A 77 12.34 -4.73 12.77
CA CYS A 77 12.80 -5.00 11.40
C CYS A 77 12.38 -6.38 10.90
N TYR A 78 12.34 -7.39 11.78
CA TYR A 78 12.04 -8.77 11.37
C TYR A 78 10.68 -8.92 10.71
N ILE A 79 9.69 -8.09 11.05
CA ILE A 79 8.35 -8.22 10.49
C ILE A 79 8.35 -7.98 8.98
N CYS A 80 9.27 -7.15 8.49
CA CYS A 80 9.47 -6.83 7.08
C CYS A 80 10.60 -7.66 6.45
N HIS A 81 11.73 -7.71 7.15
CA HIS A 81 12.98 -8.31 6.70
C HIS A 81 13.13 -9.69 7.32
N THR A 82 12.61 -10.70 6.65
CA THR A 82 12.59 -12.09 7.13
C THR A 82 13.09 -13.00 6.03
N GLN A 83 13.40 -14.26 6.37
CA GLN A 83 13.66 -15.25 5.34
C GLN A 83 12.44 -15.37 4.41
N ASN A 84 12.67 -15.12 3.13
CA ASN A 84 11.63 -15.11 2.10
C ASN A 84 11.15 -16.52 1.74
N LYS A 85 9.94 -16.59 1.15
CA LYS A 85 9.36 -17.81 0.59
C LYS A 85 9.27 -17.67 -0.94
N ALA A 86 10.01 -18.50 -1.67
CA ALA A 86 9.96 -18.57 -3.15
C ALA A 86 8.50 -18.61 -3.62
N PRO A 87 8.05 -17.84 -4.63
CA PRO A 87 8.86 -17.17 -5.64
C PRO A 87 9.30 -15.75 -5.27
N ASN A 88 9.07 -15.28 -4.05
CA ASN A 88 9.88 -14.18 -3.54
C ASN A 88 11.28 -14.74 -3.23
N TYR A 89 12.31 -14.15 -3.82
CA TYR A 89 13.71 -14.59 -3.71
C TYR A 89 14.61 -13.55 -3.06
N LEU A 90 14.04 -12.43 -2.60
CA LEU A 90 14.74 -11.37 -1.91
C LEU A 90 14.96 -11.79 -0.45
N ASP A 91 16.16 -12.28 -0.13
CA ASP A 91 16.57 -12.49 1.25
C ASP A 91 17.23 -11.22 1.78
N ASP A 92 16.51 -10.53 2.64
CA ASP A 92 16.94 -9.29 3.30
C ASP A 92 17.00 -9.43 4.82
N SER A 93 16.91 -10.67 5.34
CA SER A 93 16.91 -10.97 6.78
C SER A 93 18.15 -10.45 7.54
N GLY A 94 19.28 -10.33 6.84
CA GLY A 94 20.52 -9.76 7.38
C GLY A 94 20.39 -8.29 7.83
N LEU A 95 19.42 -7.54 7.27
CA LEU A 95 19.16 -6.14 7.66
C LEU A 95 18.73 -5.99 9.13
N GLN A 96 18.32 -7.08 9.79
CA GLN A 96 18.00 -7.06 11.21
C GLN A 96 19.25 -6.82 12.09
N VAL A 97 20.45 -7.24 11.67
CA VAL A 97 21.67 -7.16 12.49
C VAL A 97 22.66 -6.10 12.00
N GLU A 98 22.58 -5.73 10.72
CA GLU A 98 23.45 -4.75 10.08
C GLU A 98 22.68 -4.02 8.99
N LEU A 99 22.65 -2.69 9.08
CA LEU A 99 22.01 -1.86 8.07
C LEU A 99 22.91 -1.75 6.84
N THR A 100 22.32 -1.91 5.66
CA THR A 100 22.99 -1.64 4.38
C THR A 100 22.17 -0.60 3.65
N LEU A 101 22.63 0.65 3.72
CA LEU A 101 21.89 1.81 3.25
C LEU A 101 22.75 2.59 2.24
N PRO A 102 22.18 3.04 1.10
CA PRO A 102 22.94 3.89 0.19
C PRO A 102 23.26 5.23 0.87
N GLU A 103 24.41 5.83 0.55
CA GLU A 103 24.89 7.07 1.18
C GLU A 103 23.81 8.19 1.30
N PRO A 104 22.95 8.45 0.29
CA PRO A 104 21.88 9.46 0.43
C PRO A 104 20.83 9.15 1.52
N ALA A 105 20.72 7.89 1.96
CA ALA A 105 19.87 7.45 3.06
C ALA A 105 20.51 7.62 4.45
N SER A 106 21.78 8.01 4.53
CA SER A 106 22.44 8.31 5.80
C SER A 106 21.74 9.43 6.56
N GLU A 107 21.10 10.36 5.85
CA GLU A 107 20.23 11.38 6.44
C GLU A 107 18.78 10.88 6.47
N ASN A 108 18.10 11.09 7.60
CA ASN A 108 16.68 10.82 7.71
C ASN A 108 15.86 11.98 7.12
N HIS A 109 15.30 11.76 5.93
CA HIS A 109 14.49 12.75 5.21
C HIS A 109 13.05 12.88 5.75
N TRP A 110 12.65 12.06 6.72
CA TRP A 110 11.30 12.05 7.29
C TRP A 110 11.15 13.08 8.41
N ALA A 111 11.28 14.37 8.06
CA ALA A 111 11.29 15.48 9.01
C ALA A 111 10.02 15.58 9.88
N ASN A 112 8.89 15.03 9.44
CA ASN A 112 7.66 15.01 10.23
C ASN A 112 7.77 14.18 11.52
N LEU A 113 8.75 13.29 11.64
CA LEU A 113 9.02 12.55 12.88
C LEU A 113 9.61 13.41 14.00
N PHE A 114 10.14 14.60 13.67
CA PHE A 114 10.86 15.47 14.61
C PHE A 114 10.14 16.79 14.90
N LYS A 115 8.93 16.98 14.37
CA LYS A 115 8.10 18.16 14.62
C LYS A 115 7.24 17.96 15.86
N ASP A 116 7.22 18.96 16.74
CA ASP A 116 6.27 19.02 17.84
C ASP A 116 4.93 19.56 17.33
N ARG A 117 3.87 18.76 17.47
CA ARG A 117 2.50 19.08 17.08
C ARG A 117 1.56 19.19 18.27
N THR A 118 2.08 19.18 19.50
CA THR A 118 1.29 19.16 20.74
C THR A 118 0.32 20.34 20.79
N HIS A 119 0.79 21.53 20.39
CA HIS A 119 -0.03 22.74 20.41
C HIS A 119 -1.15 22.70 19.34
N GLU A 120 -0.82 22.32 18.10
CA GLU A 120 -1.77 22.20 16.98
C GLU A 120 -2.86 21.17 17.27
N VAL A 121 -2.47 20.01 17.82
CA VAL A 121 -3.41 18.95 18.23
C VAL A 121 -4.31 19.43 19.37
N ALA A 122 -3.75 20.10 20.38
CA ALA A 122 -4.53 20.61 21.51
C ALA A 122 -5.53 21.70 21.11
N MET A 123 -5.25 22.49 20.07
CA MET A 123 -6.16 23.53 19.56
C MET A 123 -7.34 22.98 18.76
N MET A 124 -7.23 21.78 18.17
CA MET A 124 -8.36 21.17 17.45
C MET A 124 -9.40 20.64 18.45
N SER A 125 -10.68 20.94 18.22
CA SER A 125 -11.78 20.43 19.02
C SER A 125 -12.04 18.94 18.72
N ASP A 126 -12.24 18.13 19.77
CA ASP A 126 -12.62 16.71 19.63
C ASP A 126 -13.93 16.59 18.84
N LEU A 127 -14.94 17.39 19.17
CA LEU A 127 -16.22 17.39 18.47
C LEU A 127 -16.06 17.70 16.98
N SER A 128 -15.24 18.70 16.64
CA SER A 128 -14.98 19.02 15.23
C SER A 128 -14.26 17.91 14.49
N MET A 129 -13.35 17.19 15.17
CA MET A 129 -12.65 16.06 14.58
C MET A 129 -13.58 14.87 14.37
N MET A 130 -14.46 14.59 15.33
CA MET A 130 -15.48 13.54 15.22
C MET A 130 -16.46 13.82 14.07
N ASP A 131 -16.89 15.06 13.89
CA ASP A 131 -17.73 15.44 12.74
C ASP A 131 -16.96 15.31 11.42
N TYR A 132 -15.69 15.73 11.39
CA TYR A 132 -14.85 15.67 10.22
C TYR A 132 -14.64 14.24 9.71
N VAL A 133 -14.40 13.26 10.59
CA VAL A 133 -14.14 11.87 10.14
C VAL A 133 -15.40 11.15 9.65
N LYS A 134 -16.60 11.60 10.07
CA LYS A 134 -17.90 11.01 9.70
C LYS A 134 -18.37 11.39 8.31
N GLU A 135 -17.95 12.54 7.80
CA GLU A 135 -18.24 12.90 6.42
C GLU A 135 -17.42 11.98 5.47
N SER A 136 -17.93 11.67 4.29
CA SER A 136 -17.19 10.88 3.30
C SER A 136 -16.56 11.82 2.28
N ASN A 137 -15.29 11.58 1.93
CA ASN A 137 -14.58 12.27 0.85
C ASN A 137 -14.39 11.38 -0.39
N TYR A 138 -15.07 10.24 -0.45
CA TYR A 138 -15.00 9.28 -1.55
C TYR A 138 -16.35 9.07 -2.25
N ILE A 139 -17.42 8.83 -1.47
CA ILE A 139 -18.80 8.69 -1.96
C ILE A 139 -19.68 9.77 -1.33
N ASP A 140 -20.47 10.49 -2.13
CA ASP A 140 -21.42 11.48 -1.62
C ASP A 140 -22.76 10.84 -1.16
N ALA A 141 -23.67 11.67 -0.64
CA ALA A 141 -24.98 11.20 -0.19
C ALA A 141 -25.88 10.63 -1.31
N ASN A 142 -25.55 10.86 -2.58
CA ASN A 142 -26.27 10.35 -3.75
C ASN A 142 -25.60 9.09 -4.34
N GLY A 143 -24.53 8.58 -3.73
CA GLY A 143 -23.77 7.44 -4.24
C GLY A 143 -22.81 7.78 -5.38
N GLN A 144 -22.49 9.07 -5.58
CA GLN A 144 -21.53 9.51 -6.59
C GLN A 144 -20.10 9.41 -6.07
N LEU A 145 -19.21 8.89 -6.92
CA LEU A 145 -17.79 8.77 -6.62
C LEU A 145 -17.10 10.13 -6.81
N LEU A 146 -16.88 10.84 -5.70
CA LEU A 146 -16.31 12.19 -5.65
C LEU A 146 -14.95 12.27 -6.32
N LEU A 147 -14.08 11.29 -6.08
CA LEU A 147 -12.75 11.25 -6.68
C LEU A 147 -12.81 11.07 -8.22
N ALA A 148 -13.73 10.25 -8.74
CA ALA A 148 -13.89 10.08 -10.19
C ALA A 148 -14.32 11.40 -10.86
N GLN A 149 -15.24 12.14 -10.24
CA GLN A 149 -15.63 13.47 -10.71
C GLN A 149 -14.48 14.46 -10.63
N ARG A 150 -13.70 14.42 -9.53
CA ARG A 150 -12.56 15.32 -9.35
C ARG A 150 -11.49 15.09 -10.40
N ILE A 151 -11.21 13.83 -10.77
CA ILE A 151 -10.29 13.49 -11.87
C ILE A 151 -10.77 14.12 -13.17
N GLN A 152 -12.03 13.94 -13.54
CA GLN A 152 -12.58 14.52 -14.78
C GLN A 152 -12.52 16.06 -14.78
N ASN A 153 -12.87 16.69 -13.67
CA ASN A 153 -12.89 18.15 -13.55
C ASN A 153 -11.49 18.78 -13.54
N ASN A 154 -10.46 18.04 -13.13
CA ASN A 154 -9.08 18.51 -13.05
C ASN A 154 -8.17 17.87 -14.09
N LEU A 155 -8.71 17.17 -15.08
CA LEU A 155 -7.95 16.42 -16.07
C LEU A 155 -6.84 17.26 -16.74
N PRO A 156 -7.07 18.51 -17.20
CA PRO A 156 -6.00 19.31 -17.79
C PRO A 156 -4.80 19.59 -16.85
N GLN A 157 -4.99 19.44 -15.53
CA GLN A 157 -3.95 19.63 -14.53
C GLN A 157 -3.32 18.33 -14.06
N TRP A 158 -3.92 17.18 -14.34
CA TRP A 158 -3.50 15.86 -13.84
C TRP A 158 -3.09 14.90 -14.96
N ASP A 159 -3.40 15.23 -16.20
CA ASP A 159 -2.91 14.57 -17.41
C ASP A 159 -1.44 14.95 -17.66
N VAL A 160 -0.54 14.07 -17.21
CA VAL A 160 0.91 14.27 -17.23
C VAL A 160 1.44 14.19 -18.67
N ASN A 161 0.85 13.32 -19.50
CA ASN A 161 1.30 13.10 -20.88
C ASN A 161 0.57 13.98 -21.92
N GLN A 162 -0.43 14.75 -21.48
CA GLN A 162 -1.23 15.69 -22.26
C GLN A 162 -2.01 15.03 -23.41
N ASN A 163 -2.43 13.78 -23.24
CA ASN A 163 -3.20 13.04 -24.26
C ASN A 163 -4.71 13.32 -24.21
N GLY A 164 -5.19 14.08 -23.23
CA GLY A 164 -6.58 14.44 -23.01
C GLY A 164 -7.42 13.37 -22.31
N GLN A 165 -6.79 12.39 -21.67
CA GLN A 165 -7.41 11.26 -20.96
C GLN A 165 -6.68 11.00 -19.64
N TRP A 166 -7.33 10.28 -18.73
CA TRP A 166 -6.72 9.81 -17.49
C TRP A 166 -6.28 8.35 -17.68
N ASP A 167 -4.97 8.10 -17.61
CA ASP A 167 -4.39 6.78 -17.85
C ASP A 167 -4.25 5.91 -16.58
N GLY A 168 -4.56 6.48 -15.42
CA GLY A 168 -4.57 5.81 -14.12
C GLY A 168 -5.86 5.06 -13.80
N TYR A 169 -5.96 4.62 -12.54
CA TYR A 169 -7.19 4.08 -11.99
C TYR A 169 -8.28 5.14 -11.93
N THR A 170 -9.42 4.85 -12.55
CA THR A 170 -10.64 5.63 -12.36
C THR A 170 -11.51 4.94 -11.33
N PRO A 171 -11.90 5.62 -10.22
CA PRO A 171 -12.70 5.00 -9.17
C PRO A 171 -13.99 4.36 -9.68
N ASP A 172 -14.18 3.08 -9.34
CA ASP A 172 -15.37 2.29 -9.68
C ASP A 172 -15.81 1.32 -8.55
N MET A 173 -15.38 1.60 -7.32
CA MET A 173 -15.80 0.92 -6.09
C MET A 173 -16.93 1.69 -5.43
N TYR A 174 -18.08 1.05 -5.18
CA TYR A 174 -19.25 1.72 -4.61
C TYR A 174 -19.46 1.43 -3.12
N TYR A 175 -18.68 0.50 -2.53
CA TYR A 175 -18.85 0.03 -1.15
C TYR A 175 -20.28 -0.45 -0.85
N HIS A 176 -20.98 -0.98 -1.86
CA HIS A 176 -22.30 -1.58 -1.74
C HIS A 176 -22.15 -3.10 -1.71
N PHE A 177 -21.68 -3.63 -0.58
CA PHE A 177 -21.39 -5.04 -0.44
C PHE A 177 -22.64 -5.88 -0.21
N ASP A 178 -22.74 -6.99 -0.93
CA ASP A 178 -23.69 -8.05 -0.63
C ASP A 178 -23.21 -8.96 0.51
N GLN A 179 -24.01 -9.98 0.83
CA GLN A 179 -23.71 -10.92 1.91
C GLN A 179 -22.45 -11.78 1.66
N ASP A 180 -21.98 -11.85 0.41
CA ASP A 180 -20.80 -12.60 -0.01
C ASP A 180 -19.57 -11.69 -0.19
N GLY A 181 -19.70 -10.41 0.15
CA GLY A 181 -18.66 -9.39 0.06
C GLY A 181 -18.45 -8.81 -1.34
N PHE A 182 -19.35 -9.05 -2.30
CA PHE A 182 -19.24 -8.46 -3.63
C PHE A 182 -19.83 -7.06 -3.67
N ASP A 183 -19.12 -6.13 -4.31
CA ASP A 183 -19.58 -4.77 -4.51
C ASP A 183 -20.53 -4.66 -5.72
N HIS A 184 -21.58 -3.86 -5.55
CA HIS A 184 -22.59 -3.60 -6.57
C HIS A 184 -22.54 -2.16 -7.08
N LYS A 185 -22.61 -2.03 -8.40
CA LYS A 185 -22.84 -0.76 -9.08
C LYS A 185 -24.23 -0.22 -8.73
N PRO A 186 -24.51 1.09 -8.95
CA PRO A 186 -25.82 1.68 -8.68
C PRO A 186 -26.99 1.04 -9.45
N ASN A 187 -26.72 0.38 -10.58
CA ASN A 187 -27.72 -0.35 -11.35
C ASN A 187 -28.01 -1.77 -10.83
N GLY A 188 -27.32 -2.21 -9.77
CA GLY A 188 -27.44 -3.54 -9.18
C GLY A 188 -26.50 -4.60 -9.75
N ASP A 189 -25.76 -4.31 -10.84
CA ASP A 189 -24.78 -5.24 -11.39
C ASP A 189 -23.53 -5.33 -10.50
N TYR A 190 -22.83 -6.46 -10.54
CA TYR A 190 -21.55 -6.59 -9.87
C TYR A 190 -20.50 -5.64 -10.48
N SER A 191 -19.73 -4.95 -9.63
CA SER A 191 -18.55 -4.17 -10.06
C SER A 191 -17.34 -5.06 -10.34
N GLY A 192 -17.40 -6.32 -9.89
CA GLY A 192 -16.31 -7.27 -9.95
C GLY A 192 -15.38 -7.17 -8.73
N TRP A 193 -15.48 -6.13 -7.92
CA TRP A 193 -14.74 -6.05 -6.67
C TRP A 193 -15.33 -6.95 -5.59
N ARG A 194 -14.46 -7.51 -4.75
CA ARG A 194 -14.86 -8.27 -3.57
C ARG A 194 -13.99 -7.89 -2.36
N VAL A 195 -14.64 -7.57 -1.25
CA VAL A 195 -13.96 -7.26 0.03
C VAL A 195 -13.64 -8.54 0.78
N PHE A 196 -12.54 -8.51 1.53
CA PHE A 196 -12.19 -9.57 2.47
C PHE A 196 -11.64 -9.00 3.78
N ALA A 197 -11.84 -9.73 4.87
CA ALA A 197 -11.25 -9.45 6.17
C ALA A 197 -9.94 -10.25 6.34
N TYR A 198 -8.97 -9.66 7.03
CA TYR A 198 -7.59 -10.16 7.13
C TYR A 198 -6.94 -9.75 8.45
N TYR A 199 -5.85 -10.41 8.85
CA TYR A 199 -5.07 -9.95 10.00
C TYR A 199 -4.29 -8.67 9.63
N PRO A 200 -4.50 -7.51 10.29
CA PRO A 200 -3.70 -6.32 10.03
C PRO A 200 -2.20 -6.58 10.20
N PHE A 201 -1.36 -5.95 9.37
CA PHE A 201 0.08 -6.15 9.47
C PHE A 201 0.62 -5.50 10.77
N PRO A 202 1.48 -6.18 11.56
CA PRO A 202 1.95 -5.63 12.83
C PRO A 202 2.74 -4.32 12.67
N GLY A 203 2.80 -3.54 13.76
CA GLY A 203 3.52 -2.28 13.83
C GLY A 203 2.69 -1.04 13.52
N THR A 204 3.29 -0.03 12.91
CA THR A 204 2.64 1.27 12.60
C THR A 204 1.41 1.13 11.68
N PHE A 205 1.25 -0.02 11.02
CA PHE A 205 0.11 -0.37 10.17
C PHE A 205 -1.13 -0.83 10.96
N MET A 206 -1.04 -0.97 12.29
CA MET A 206 -2.17 -1.37 13.13
C MET A 206 -3.12 -0.20 13.44
N PRO A 207 -4.44 -0.43 13.64
CA PRO A 207 -5.40 0.63 13.91
C PRO A 207 -5.08 1.44 15.19
N THR A 208 -4.50 0.81 16.21
CA THR A 208 -4.01 1.48 17.44
C THR A 208 -2.94 2.55 17.20
N ASN A 209 -2.36 2.58 15.99
CA ASN A 209 -1.41 3.60 15.54
C ASN A 209 -2.01 4.56 14.49
N GLY A 210 -3.32 4.51 14.27
CA GLY A 210 -4.05 5.40 13.35
C GLY A 210 -4.16 4.87 11.92
N SER A 211 -3.73 3.63 11.67
CA SER A 211 -3.75 2.98 10.36
C SER A 211 -4.89 1.96 10.30
N MET A 212 -6.14 2.43 10.23
CA MET A 212 -7.28 1.52 10.03
C MET A 212 -7.61 1.46 8.54
N ASP A 213 -7.73 0.24 8.00
CA ASP A 213 -7.86 0.04 6.56
C ASP A 213 -8.79 -1.10 6.16
N ASP A 214 -9.14 -1.12 4.86
CA ASP A 214 -9.84 -2.21 4.19
C ASP A 214 -9.19 -2.52 2.84
N VAL A 215 -9.35 -3.76 2.37
CA VAL A 215 -8.80 -4.20 1.08
C VAL A 215 -9.83 -4.99 0.29
N MET A 216 -9.89 -4.68 -1.00
CA MET A 216 -10.73 -5.35 -1.98
C MET A 216 -9.86 -5.92 -3.09
N ILE A 217 -10.26 -7.07 -3.62
CA ILE A 217 -9.61 -7.73 -4.75
C ILE A 217 -10.57 -7.78 -5.95
N ARG A 218 -10.03 -7.62 -7.15
CA ARG A 218 -10.74 -7.91 -8.40
C ARG A 218 -9.86 -8.73 -9.32
N LEU A 219 -10.38 -9.86 -9.79
CA LEU A 219 -9.76 -10.59 -10.88
C LEU A 219 -10.30 -10.09 -12.23
N PRO A 220 -9.52 -10.14 -13.31
CA PRO A 220 -9.99 -9.77 -14.65
C PRO A 220 -11.25 -10.53 -15.07
N GLU A 221 -12.04 -9.94 -15.97
CA GLU A 221 -13.33 -10.51 -16.44
C GLU A 221 -13.27 -11.98 -16.86
N ARG A 222 -12.15 -12.43 -17.45
CA ARG A 222 -11.98 -13.83 -17.87
C ARG A 222 -12.00 -14.85 -16.72
N PHE A 223 -11.73 -14.42 -15.49
CA PHE A 223 -11.89 -15.23 -14.27
C PHE A 223 -13.32 -15.20 -13.72
N GLN A 224 -14.14 -14.27 -14.21
CA GLN A 224 -15.54 -14.10 -13.82
C GLN A 224 -16.50 -14.74 -14.83
N GLN A 225 -15.98 -15.26 -15.95
CA GLN A 225 -16.76 -15.71 -17.08
C GLN A 225 -16.76 -17.24 -17.20
N ASN A 226 -17.92 -17.82 -17.50
CA ASN A 226 -18.03 -19.21 -17.94
C ASN A 226 -17.36 -19.44 -19.31
N GLU A 227 -17.32 -20.67 -19.79
CA GLU A 227 -16.67 -21.00 -21.07
C GLU A 227 -17.28 -20.29 -22.29
N ALA A 228 -18.56 -19.88 -22.22
CA ALA A 228 -19.23 -19.11 -23.26
C ALA A 228 -18.90 -17.61 -23.21
N GLY A 229 -18.09 -17.16 -22.24
CA GLY A 229 -17.71 -15.76 -22.06
C GLY A 229 -18.76 -14.92 -21.34
N GLN A 230 -19.76 -15.54 -20.71
CA GLN A 230 -20.79 -14.84 -19.95
C GLN A 230 -20.39 -14.78 -18.47
N PHE A 231 -20.71 -13.68 -17.79
CA PHE A 231 -20.49 -13.55 -16.34
C PHE A 231 -21.19 -14.69 -15.59
N ASP A 232 -20.47 -15.32 -14.66
CA ASP A 232 -20.93 -16.41 -13.82
C ASP A 232 -20.33 -16.26 -12.43
N LEU A 233 -21.19 -15.95 -11.44
CA LEU A 233 -20.76 -15.68 -10.08
C LEU A 233 -20.13 -16.92 -9.41
N GLN A 234 -20.59 -18.13 -9.73
CA GLN A 234 -20.01 -19.35 -9.15
C GLN A 234 -18.59 -19.55 -9.69
N VAL A 235 -18.39 -19.36 -11.00
CA VAL A 235 -17.05 -19.36 -11.61
C VAL A 235 -16.14 -18.33 -10.95
N TYR A 236 -16.65 -17.12 -10.70
CA TYR A 236 -15.83 -16.09 -10.07
C TYR A 236 -15.44 -16.44 -8.62
N LYS A 237 -16.41 -16.89 -7.81
CA LYS A 237 -16.17 -17.33 -6.43
C LYS A 237 -15.12 -18.45 -6.37
N VAL A 238 -15.21 -19.44 -7.27
CA VAL A 238 -14.26 -20.57 -7.33
C VAL A 238 -12.88 -20.10 -7.79
N ASN A 239 -12.78 -19.23 -8.81
CA ASN A 239 -11.48 -18.69 -9.24
C ASN A 239 -10.80 -17.84 -8.15
N LEU A 240 -11.56 -17.07 -7.37
CA LEU A 240 -11.01 -16.37 -6.19
C LEU A 240 -10.49 -17.36 -5.13
N ALA A 241 -11.19 -18.47 -4.87
CA ALA A 241 -10.73 -19.51 -3.95
C ALA A 241 -9.48 -20.24 -4.46
N ILE A 242 -9.37 -20.46 -5.77
CA ILE A 242 -8.16 -21.02 -6.40
C ILE A 242 -6.99 -20.07 -6.24
N VAL A 243 -7.19 -18.76 -6.46
CA VAL A 243 -6.15 -17.75 -6.21
C VAL A 243 -5.79 -17.72 -4.72
N GLU A 244 -6.76 -17.78 -3.80
CA GLU A 244 -6.51 -17.86 -2.35
C GLU A 244 -5.64 -19.08 -1.99
N ALA A 245 -5.97 -20.26 -2.54
CA ALA A 245 -5.21 -21.49 -2.32
C ALA A 245 -3.79 -21.39 -2.88
N LEU A 246 -3.60 -20.76 -4.05
CA LEU A 246 -2.28 -20.56 -4.66
C LEU A 246 -1.44 -19.56 -3.88
N ILE A 247 -2.02 -18.46 -3.39
CA ILE A 247 -1.30 -17.41 -2.65
C ILE A 247 -0.90 -17.91 -1.27
N LYS A 248 -1.85 -18.45 -0.49
CA LYS A 248 -1.59 -19.00 0.84
C LYS A 248 -0.86 -20.35 0.80
N ARG A 249 -0.89 -21.04 -0.35
CA ARG A 249 -0.31 -22.38 -0.58
C ARG A 249 -0.80 -23.43 0.39
N ARG A 250 -2.12 -23.44 0.55
CA ARG A 250 -2.84 -24.39 1.39
C ARG A 250 -4.24 -24.59 0.84
N ASN A 251 -4.88 -25.63 1.32
CA ASN A 251 -6.26 -25.93 1.03
C ASN A 251 -7.17 -24.79 1.47
N VAL A 252 -8.21 -24.52 0.69
CA VAL A 252 -9.20 -23.47 0.97
C VAL A 252 -10.59 -24.10 0.89
N GLY A 253 -11.35 -24.02 1.98
CA GLY A 253 -12.75 -24.44 1.98
C GLY A 253 -13.60 -23.56 1.06
N ILE A 254 -14.62 -24.16 0.44
CA ILE A 254 -15.59 -23.47 -0.41
C ILE A 254 -17.01 -23.98 -0.12
N ALA A 255 -18.01 -23.17 -0.47
CA ALA A 255 -19.37 -23.68 -0.57
C ALA A 255 -19.43 -24.84 -1.58
N ALA A 256 -20.32 -25.81 -1.35
CA ALA A 256 -20.44 -26.99 -2.21
C ALA A 256 -20.67 -26.61 -3.68
N VAL A 257 -19.82 -27.12 -4.59
CA VAL A 257 -19.91 -26.90 -6.04
C VAL A 257 -19.88 -28.22 -6.80
N ASP A 258 -20.56 -28.27 -7.95
CA ASP A 258 -20.53 -29.43 -8.85
C ASP A 258 -19.38 -29.31 -9.86
N GLU A 259 -18.35 -30.11 -9.67
CA GLU A 259 -17.16 -30.15 -10.50
C GLU A 259 -17.43 -30.62 -11.92
N ARG A 260 -18.53 -31.36 -12.16
CA ARG A 260 -18.91 -31.80 -13.51
C ARG A 260 -19.29 -30.61 -14.38
N VAL A 261 -19.87 -29.57 -13.77
CA VAL A 261 -20.20 -28.31 -14.45
C VAL A 261 -18.93 -27.51 -14.71
N LEU A 262 -18.02 -27.47 -13.75
CA LEU A 262 -16.77 -26.71 -13.83
C LEU A 262 -15.67 -27.40 -14.66
N LYS A 263 -15.79 -28.71 -14.86
CA LYS A 263 -14.87 -29.63 -15.55
C LYS A 263 -13.47 -29.65 -14.94
N VAL A 264 -13.38 -29.48 -13.62
CA VAL A 264 -12.14 -29.48 -12.86
C VAL A 264 -12.37 -30.21 -11.56
N ASP A 265 -11.50 -31.18 -11.28
CA ASP A 265 -11.35 -31.83 -9.98
C ASP A 265 -10.61 -30.85 -9.04
N LEU A 266 -11.39 -30.11 -8.27
CA LEU A 266 -10.99 -29.05 -7.34
C LEU A 266 -10.41 -29.63 -6.05
N ASP A 267 -11.01 -30.70 -5.52
CA ASP A 267 -10.58 -31.32 -4.27
C ASP A 267 -9.51 -32.42 -4.44
N LYS A 268 -9.22 -32.79 -5.69
CA LYS A 268 -8.15 -33.73 -6.11
C LYS A 268 -8.41 -35.16 -5.67
N ASP A 269 -9.67 -35.58 -5.55
CA ASP A 269 -10.03 -36.96 -5.19
C ASP A 269 -10.06 -37.94 -6.38
N GLY A 270 -9.88 -37.42 -7.60
CA GLY A 270 -9.86 -38.19 -8.84
C GLY A 270 -11.23 -38.41 -9.48
N GLN A 271 -12.30 -37.81 -8.93
CA GLN A 271 -13.67 -37.88 -9.44
C GLN A 271 -14.18 -36.46 -9.69
N LEU A 272 -15.09 -36.29 -10.67
CA LEU A 272 -15.83 -35.04 -10.81
C LEU A 272 -17.14 -35.20 -10.05
N ALA A 273 -17.19 -34.65 -8.84
CA ALA A 273 -18.30 -34.78 -7.91
C ALA A 273 -18.66 -33.42 -7.28
N THR A 274 -19.13 -33.45 -6.04
CA THR A 274 -19.39 -32.24 -5.27
C THR A 274 -18.20 -31.95 -4.39
N ALA A 275 -17.46 -30.89 -4.70
CA ALA A 275 -16.34 -30.43 -3.90
C ALA A 275 -16.79 -29.38 -2.87
N THR A 276 -16.17 -29.42 -1.69
CA THR A 276 -16.31 -28.41 -0.62
C THR A 276 -14.98 -27.75 -0.28
N GLN A 277 -13.95 -28.00 -1.09
CA GLN A 277 -12.62 -27.47 -0.92
C GLN A 277 -11.93 -27.30 -2.28
N VAL A 278 -11.03 -26.33 -2.37
CA VAL A 278 -9.96 -26.31 -3.36
C VAL A 278 -8.70 -26.87 -2.70
N THR A 279 -8.22 -28.02 -3.17
CA THR A 279 -7.00 -28.65 -2.66
C THR A 279 -5.78 -28.03 -3.34
N TYR A 280 -4.85 -27.50 -2.53
CA TYR A 280 -3.58 -26.99 -3.01
C TYR A 280 -2.66 -28.16 -3.37
N ASP A 281 -2.49 -28.39 -4.68
CA ASP A 281 -1.60 -29.40 -5.24
C ASP A 281 -0.81 -28.81 -6.41
N TRP A 282 0.16 -27.95 -6.08
CA TRP A 282 1.01 -27.26 -7.06
C TRP A 282 2.47 -27.68 -6.91
N ALA A 283 2.87 -28.71 -7.66
CA ALA A 283 4.25 -29.14 -7.79
C ALA A 283 4.54 -29.45 -9.29
N PRO A 284 4.69 -28.42 -10.14
CA PRO A 284 4.79 -28.61 -11.59
C PRO A 284 6.00 -29.45 -12.02
N LYS A 285 7.09 -29.48 -11.24
CA LYS A 285 8.25 -30.35 -11.48
C LYS A 285 7.92 -31.84 -11.28
N GLU A 286 6.93 -32.14 -10.46
CA GLU A 286 6.39 -33.48 -10.18
C GLU A 286 5.13 -33.76 -11.02
N LYS A 287 4.77 -32.85 -11.93
CA LYS A 287 3.56 -32.88 -12.77
C LYS A 287 2.25 -32.78 -12.00
N HIS A 288 2.28 -32.20 -10.81
CA HIS A 288 1.08 -31.85 -10.07
C HIS A 288 0.69 -30.42 -10.41
N PHE A 289 -0.52 -30.26 -10.96
CA PHE A 289 -1.02 -28.99 -11.46
C PHE A 289 -2.41 -28.71 -10.90
N MET A 290 -2.67 -27.44 -10.60
CA MET A 290 -4.01 -26.91 -10.38
C MET A 290 -4.53 -26.31 -11.69
N SER A 291 -5.80 -25.94 -11.72
CA SER A 291 -6.42 -25.28 -12.87
C SER A 291 -7.44 -24.26 -12.41
N TYR A 292 -7.62 -23.20 -13.19
CA TYR A 292 -8.79 -22.32 -13.06
C TYR A 292 -10.06 -23.01 -13.56
N VAL A 293 -11.21 -22.37 -13.38
CA VAL A 293 -12.49 -22.80 -13.96
C VAL A 293 -13.02 -21.76 -14.98
N GLY A 294 -13.99 -22.17 -15.80
CA GLY A 294 -14.62 -21.28 -16.79
C GLY A 294 -13.68 -20.86 -17.92
N LYS A 295 -13.77 -19.61 -18.38
CA LYS A 295 -12.96 -19.09 -19.49
C LYS A 295 -11.47 -19.05 -19.16
N ALA A 296 -11.10 -18.72 -17.93
CA ALA A 296 -9.70 -18.74 -17.48
C ALA A 296 -9.05 -20.13 -17.64
N ARG A 297 -9.80 -21.21 -17.39
CA ARG A 297 -9.35 -22.59 -17.67
C ARG A 297 -8.98 -22.79 -19.13
N VAL A 298 -9.88 -22.40 -20.03
CA VAL A 298 -9.71 -22.55 -21.48
C VAL A 298 -8.51 -21.74 -21.99
N LEU A 299 -8.26 -20.56 -21.42
CA LEU A 299 -7.09 -19.75 -21.76
C LEU A 299 -5.80 -20.36 -21.21
N PHE A 300 -5.84 -20.91 -20.00
CA PHE A 300 -4.70 -21.62 -19.40
C PHE A 300 -4.29 -22.84 -20.24
N GLU A 301 -5.26 -23.64 -20.70
CA GLU A 301 -5.02 -24.79 -21.58
C GLU A 301 -4.42 -24.41 -22.94
N LYS A 302 -4.66 -23.19 -23.41
CA LYS A 302 -4.08 -22.64 -24.64
C LYS A 302 -2.70 -22.01 -24.45
N GLY A 303 -2.29 -21.79 -23.20
CA GLY A 303 -1.06 -21.07 -22.86
C GLY A 303 -1.20 -19.53 -22.85
N ASP A 304 -2.43 -19.02 -22.93
CA ASP A 304 -2.74 -17.57 -22.89
C ASP A 304 -2.97 -17.04 -21.47
N GLU A 305 -2.96 -17.93 -20.47
CA GLU A 305 -3.07 -17.60 -19.05
C GLU A 305 -2.01 -18.34 -18.24
N HIS A 306 -1.62 -17.77 -17.10
CA HIS A 306 -0.61 -18.34 -16.21
C HIS A 306 -1.20 -18.70 -14.85
N LEU A 307 -0.66 -19.76 -14.26
CA LEU A 307 -1.02 -20.23 -12.93
C LEU A 307 0.26 -20.61 -12.20
N SER A 308 0.40 -20.17 -10.94
CA SER A 308 1.51 -20.58 -10.09
C SER A 308 1.22 -20.35 -8.62
N GLY A 309 1.76 -21.21 -7.76
CA GLY A 309 1.76 -20.98 -6.32
C GLY A 309 2.54 -19.71 -5.98
N GLY A 310 1.96 -18.85 -5.14
CA GLY A 310 2.57 -17.61 -4.64
C GLY A 310 2.67 -16.47 -5.65
N LEU A 311 1.95 -16.52 -6.78
CA LEU A 311 1.86 -15.43 -7.76
C LEU A 311 0.39 -15.18 -8.14
N TYR A 312 0.01 -13.92 -8.28
CA TYR A 312 -1.33 -13.58 -8.74
C TYR A 312 -1.46 -13.72 -10.26
N PRO A 313 -2.68 -13.99 -10.76
CA PRO A 313 -2.95 -13.91 -12.19
C PRO A 313 -2.69 -12.52 -12.76
N LEU A 314 -2.29 -12.45 -14.04
CA LEU A 314 -2.07 -11.20 -14.74
C LEU A 314 -3.32 -10.32 -14.73
N GLY A 315 -3.18 -9.04 -14.41
CA GLY A 315 -4.30 -8.10 -14.34
C GLY A 315 -5.13 -8.17 -13.06
N THR A 316 -4.72 -8.96 -12.06
CA THR A 316 -5.29 -8.86 -10.70
C THR A 316 -5.16 -7.43 -10.18
N GLU A 317 -6.20 -6.94 -9.53
CA GLU A 317 -6.27 -5.60 -8.96
C GLU A 317 -6.54 -5.68 -7.46
N PHE A 318 -5.92 -4.76 -6.72
CA PHE A 318 -6.29 -4.48 -5.34
C PHE A 318 -6.65 -3.00 -5.18
N LEU A 319 -7.64 -2.75 -4.34
CA LEU A 319 -7.97 -1.42 -3.84
C LEU A 319 -7.88 -1.46 -2.32
N HIS A 320 -7.13 -0.53 -1.75
CA HIS A 320 -6.83 -0.44 -0.31
C HIS A 320 -7.17 0.98 0.15
N SER A 321 -8.10 1.15 1.08
CA SER A 321 -8.33 2.46 1.69
C SER A 321 -7.70 2.52 3.07
N VAL A 322 -6.98 3.60 3.35
CA VAL A 322 -6.52 3.94 4.70
C VAL A 322 -7.44 5.03 5.21
N ARG A 323 -8.01 4.84 6.40
CA ARG A 323 -9.08 5.69 6.92
C ARG A 323 -8.76 6.26 8.29
N TYR A 324 -9.55 7.26 8.66
CA TYR A 324 -9.61 7.75 10.01
C TYR A 324 -10.32 6.73 10.93
N LEU A 325 -10.18 6.95 12.23
CA LEU A 325 -10.88 6.20 13.27
C LEU A 325 -12.14 6.98 13.68
N ASP A 326 -13.32 6.40 13.58
CA ASP A 326 -14.55 7.03 14.10
C ASP A 326 -14.88 6.47 15.49
N VAL A 327 -15.45 7.31 16.35
CA VAL A 327 -16.03 6.88 17.63
C VAL A 327 -17.54 6.92 17.47
N ASN A 328 -18.14 5.73 17.45
CA ASN A 328 -19.56 5.57 17.19
C ASN A 328 -20.41 5.99 18.42
N ALA A 329 -21.74 5.93 18.29
CA ALA A 329 -22.66 6.33 19.37
C ALA A 329 -22.60 5.40 20.62
N SER A 330 -21.99 4.23 20.49
CA SER A 330 -21.75 3.27 21.57
C SER A 330 -20.37 3.43 22.21
N ASP A 331 -19.62 4.48 21.84
CA ASP A 331 -18.25 4.75 22.29
C ASP A 331 -17.23 3.69 21.82
N GLU A 332 -17.52 3.02 20.71
CA GLU A 332 -16.62 2.05 20.08
C GLU A 332 -15.87 2.68 18.92
N VAL A 333 -14.58 2.34 18.82
CA VAL A 333 -13.74 2.78 17.70
C VAL A 333 -13.98 1.91 16.47
N VAL A 334 -14.41 2.52 15.37
CA VAL A 334 -14.76 1.87 14.11
C VAL A 334 -14.09 2.55 12.92
N LEU A 335 -14.18 1.92 11.74
CA LEU A 335 -13.65 2.47 10.50
C LEU A 335 -14.47 3.69 10.06
N ALA A 336 -13.81 4.86 9.91
CA ALA A 336 -14.49 6.08 9.50
C ALA A 336 -14.90 6.08 8.01
N PRO A 337 -15.97 6.79 7.62
CA PRO A 337 -16.27 7.05 6.21
C PRO A 337 -15.16 7.81 5.48
N ARG A 338 -14.49 8.77 6.14
CA ARG A 338 -13.43 9.57 5.53
C ARG A 338 -12.15 8.76 5.30
N MET A 339 -11.62 8.85 4.08
CA MET A 339 -10.33 8.26 3.71
C MET A 339 -9.19 9.26 3.89
N LYS A 340 -8.08 8.77 4.44
CA LYS A 340 -6.77 9.41 4.43
C LYS A 340 -6.09 9.20 3.07
N GLU A 341 -6.12 7.95 2.62
CA GLU A 341 -5.53 7.51 1.35
C GLU A 341 -6.41 6.46 0.67
N LEU A 342 -6.35 6.43 -0.66
CA LEU A 342 -6.87 5.34 -1.48
C LEU A 342 -5.73 4.83 -2.36
N ARG A 343 -5.35 3.57 -2.19
CA ARG A 343 -4.21 2.95 -2.88
C ARG A 343 -4.73 1.86 -3.81
N TYR A 344 -4.42 2.00 -5.08
CA TYR A 344 -4.75 1.06 -6.13
C TYR A 344 -3.48 0.32 -6.57
N SER A 345 -3.61 -0.97 -6.85
CA SER A 345 -2.54 -1.71 -7.51
C SER A 345 -3.07 -2.66 -8.57
N ARG A 346 -2.27 -2.88 -9.63
CA ARG A 346 -2.60 -3.81 -10.70
C ARG A 346 -1.38 -4.57 -11.18
N LYS A 347 -1.51 -5.87 -11.36
CA LYS A 347 -0.49 -6.72 -11.99
C LYS A 347 -0.46 -6.45 -13.50
N LYS A 348 0.48 -5.63 -13.98
CA LYS A 348 0.66 -5.34 -15.43
C LYS A 348 1.57 -6.35 -16.12
N LEU A 349 2.49 -7.00 -15.41
CA LEU A 349 3.40 -8.01 -15.95
C LEU A 349 3.40 -9.25 -15.08
N TRP A 350 3.32 -10.43 -15.70
CA TRP A 350 3.46 -11.70 -14.99
C TRP A 350 4.92 -12.15 -14.99
N ARG A 351 5.50 -12.30 -13.80
CA ARG A 351 6.91 -12.71 -13.60
C ARG A 351 6.93 -14.13 -13.06
N ASN A 352 7.56 -15.05 -13.77
CA ASN A 352 7.67 -16.43 -13.33
C ASN A 352 8.73 -16.58 -12.21
N TYR A 353 8.96 -17.80 -11.74
CA TYR A 353 9.93 -18.09 -10.69
C TYR A 353 11.38 -17.72 -11.10
N TYR A 354 11.74 -17.94 -12.36
CA TYR A 354 13.06 -17.57 -12.88
C TYR A 354 13.21 -16.05 -12.97
N ASP A 355 12.22 -15.33 -13.48
CA ASP A 355 12.27 -13.87 -13.58
C ASP A 355 12.44 -13.23 -12.20
N ASN A 356 11.68 -13.68 -11.20
CA ASN A 356 11.80 -13.19 -9.82
C ASN A 356 13.16 -13.51 -9.19
N ARG A 357 13.75 -14.67 -9.52
CA ARG A 357 15.12 -15.01 -9.08
C ARG A 357 16.12 -14.03 -9.70
N VAL A 358 16.06 -13.79 -11.00
CA VAL A 358 16.95 -12.85 -11.69
C VAL A 358 16.82 -11.44 -11.13
N ILE A 359 15.59 -10.98 -10.83
CA ILE A 359 15.37 -9.69 -10.16
C ILE A 359 16.09 -9.64 -8.81
N ALA A 360 15.94 -10.66 -7.97
CA ALA A 360 16.59 -10.71 -6.66
C ALA A 360 18.12 -10.82 -6.72
N ASP A 361 18.64 -11.60 -7.67
CA ASP A 361 20.08 -11.75 -7.87
C ASP A 361 20.70 -10.43 -8.38
N ASN A 362 20.00 -9.72 -9.26
CA ASN A 362 20.40 -8.39 -9.72
C ASN A 362 20.37 -7.36 -8.59
N GLU A 363 19.35 -7.37 -7.74
CA GLU A 363 19.27 -6.49 -6.56
C GLU A 363 20.45 -6.73 -5.60
N THR A 364 20.78 -8.00 -5.35
CA THR A 364 21.92 -8.39 -4.50
C THR A 364 23.23 -7.92 -5.12
N LYS A 365 23.41 -8.14 -6.42
CA LYS A 365 24.59 -7.70 -7.15
C LYS A 365 24.73 -6.18 -7.18
N GLU A 366 23.65 -5.45 -7.44
CA GLU A 366 23.67 -3.97 -7.47
C GLU A 366 24.04 -3.39 -6.11
N ARG A 367 23.49 -3.91 -4.99
CA ARG A 367 23.86 -3.47 -3.63
C ARG A 367 25.33 -3.75 -3.31
N HIS A 368 25.87 -4.88 -3.77
CA HIS A 368 27.28 -5.22 -3.58
C HIS A 368 28.23 -4.37 -4.44
N ASP A 369 27.94 -4.24 -5.75
CA ASP A 369 28.83 -3.60 -6.71
C ASP A 369 28.72 -2.05 -6.66
N PHE A 370 27.57 -1.53 -6.24
CA PHE A 370 27.23 -0.10 -6.24
C PHE A 370 26.48 0.32 -4.96
N PRO A 371 27.06 0.16 -3.76
CA PRO A 371 26.37 0.40 -2.48
C PRO A 371 25.81 1.82 -2.33
N ALA A 372 26.46 2.84 -2.91
CA ALA A 372 25.99 4.23 -2.87
C ALA A 372 24.83 4.54 -3.85
N ARG A 373 24.46 3.61 -4.75
CA ARG A 373 23.44 3.86 -5.78
C ARG A 373 22.04 3.74 -5.19
N THR A 374 21.22 4.76 -5.41
CA THR A 374 19.79 4.73 -5.07
C THR A 374 18.99 3.99 -6.14
N LYS A 375 17.85 3.42 -5.75
CA LYS A 375 16.91 2.81 -6.70
C LYS A 375 16.28 3.86 -7.61
N THR A 376 16.13 3.49 -8.88
CA THR A 376 15.31 4.26 -9.82
C THR A 376 13.85 3.88 -9.63
N ILE A 377 13.01 4.86 -9.34
CA ILE A 377 11.56 4.72 -9.38
C ILE A 377 11.13 4.92 -10.85
N TYR A 378 10.16 4.13 -11.31
CA TYR A 378 9.59 4.24 -12.66
C TYR A 378 8.11 4.57 -12.56
N GLY A 379 7.61 5.41 -13.47
CA GLY A 379 6.21 5.81 -13.52
C GLY A 379 6.01 7.32 -13.33
N ASN A 380 4.79 7.72 -12.98
CA ASN A 380 4.40 9.12 -12.80
C ASN A 380 3.14 9.23 -11.90
N PRO A 381 2.73 10.44 -11.46
CA PRO A 381 1.53 10.62 -10.63
C PRO A 381 0.20 10.15 -11.23
N GLU A 382 0.09 10.14 -12.56
CA GLU A 382 -1.13 9.77 -13.29
C GLU A 382 -1.28 8.25 -13.46
N GLU A 383 -0.22 7.54 -13.84
CA GLU A 383 -0.28 6.08 -14.05
C GLU A 383 0.09 5.29 -12.79
N GLY A 384 0.69 5.96 -11.80
CA GLY A 384 1.33 5.33 -10.65
C GLY A 384 2.78 4.95 -10.91
N VAL A 385 3.39 4.25 -9.96
CA VAL A 385 4.78 3.77 -10.00
C VAL A 385 4.85 2.26 -10.09
N GLU A 386 5.89 1.74 -10.73
CA GLU A 386 6.03 0.30 -11.01
C GLU A 386 7.12 -0.35 -10.14
N ASN A 387 6.90 -1.61 -9.74
CA ASN A 387 7.95 -2.47 -9.21
C ASN A 387 8.46 -3.47 -10.29
N LEU A 388 9.66 -4.01 -10.07
CA LEU A 388 10.29 -4.93 -11.03
C LEU A 388 9.52 -6.26 -11.16
N GLN A 389 8.76 -6.64 -10.12
CA GLN A 389 7.93 -7.83 -10.06
C GLN A 389 6.62 -7.70 -10.87
N GLY A 390 6.37 -6.54 -11.50
CA GLY A 390 5.30 -6.35 -12.50
C GLY A 390 4.01 -5.74 -11.97
N TRP A 391 4.03 -5.12 -10.80
CA TRP A 391 2.91 -4.35 -10.25
C TRP A 391 3.05 -2.87 -10.53
N VAL A 392 1.93 -2.23 -10.82
CA VAL A 392 1.76 -0.78 -10.76
C VAL A 392 1.02 -0.42 -9.48
N LEU A 393 1.48 0.63 -8.81
CA LEU A 393 0.97 1.15 -7.54
C LEU A 393 0.60 2.62 -7.75
N GLN A 394 -0.66 2.96 -7.51
CA GLN A 394 -1.15 4.33 -7.58
C GLN A 394 -1.82 4.71 -6.27
N GLY A 395 -1.49 5.89 -5.73
CA GLY A 395 -2.08 6.44 -4.54
C GLY A 395 -2.89 7.69 -4.82
N PHE A 396 -3.95 7.86 -4.05
CA PHE A 396 -4.65 9.12 -3.85
C PHE A 396 -4.58 9.45 -2.36
N ILE A 397 -4.44 10.72 -2.02
CA ILE A 397 -4.27 11.19 -0.65
C ILE A 397 -5.11 12.43 -0.40
N GLU A 398 -5.51 12.64 0.85
CA GLU A 398 -6.32 13.77 1.26
C GLU A 398 -5.61 15.12 1.01
N GLU A 399 -6.25 16.02 0.25
CA GLU A 399 -5.79 17.38 0.03
C GLU A 399 -6.25 18.30 1.18
N LYS A 400 -5.72 19.51 1.26
CA LYS A 400 -6.03 20.50 2.30
C LYS A 400 -7.52 20.81 2.44
N ASP A 401 -8.29 20.70 1.35
CA ASP A 401 -9.74 20.87 1.33
C ASP A 401 -10.53 19.62 1.78
N GLY A 402 -9.84 18.55 2.17
CA GLY A 402 -10.41 17.29 2.65
C GLY A 402 -10.80 16.32 1.54
N GLN A 403 -10.71 16.71 0.27
CA GLN A 403 -11.00 15.85 -0.87
C GLN A 403 -9.75 15.06 -1.29
N LEU A 404 -9.91 13.85 -1.84
CA LEU A 404 -8.79 13.05 -2.34
C LEU A 404 -8.19 13.63 -3.64
N ARG A 405 -6.86 13.61 -3.77
CA ARG A 405 -6.11 13.96 -4.99
C ARG A 405 -5.10 12.86 -5.35
N PRO A 406 -4.59 12.78 -6.59
CA PRO A 406 -3.47 11.91 -6.91
C PRO A 406 -2.27 12.20 -6.00
N GLN A 407 -1.53 11.16 -5.61
CA GLN A 407 -0.26 11.31 -4.94
C GLN A 407 0.79 11.88 -5.91
N THR A 408 1.70 12.70 -5.41
CA THR A 408 2.86 13.15 -6.18
C THR A 408 3.82 11.98 -6.46
N TYR A 409 4.80 12.20 -7.33
CA TYR A 409 5.75 11.15 -7.68
C TYR A 409 6.58 10.70 -6.47
N GLU A 410 7.01 11.65 -5.65
CA GLU A 410 7.75 11.38 -4.41
C GLU A 410 6.88 10.69 -3.35
N GLU A 411 5.60 11.08 -3.25
CA GLU A 411 4.63 10.41 -2.38
C GLU A 411 4.46 8.93 -2.77
N HIS A 412 4.44 8.58 -4.06
CA HIS A 412 4.38 7.19 -4.49
C HIS A 412 5.63 6.37 -4.11
N GLY A 413 6.78 7.01 -3.94
CA GLY A 413 8.02 6.35 -3.51
C GLY A 413 7.85 5.58 -2.20
N PHE A 414 7.05 6.12 -1.27
CA PHE A 414 6.73 5.45 0.01
C PHE A 414 6.11 4.06 -0.20
N CYS A 415 5.19 3.91 -1.15
CA CYS A 415 4.54 2.63 -1.45
C CYS A 415 5.55 1.58 -1.92
N LEU A 416 6.55 1.99 -2.71
CA LEU A 416 7.61 1.10 -3.16
C LEU A 416 8.53 0.64 -2.03
N GLY A 417 8.53 1.26 -0.86
CA GLY A 417 9.30 0.73 0.26
C GLY A 417 8.78 -0.61 0.77
N CYS A 418 7.46 -0.78 0.81
CA CYS A 418 6.84 -2.05 1.22
C CYS A 418 6.59 -2.99 0.03
N HIS A 419 6.27 -2.44 -1.14
CA HIS A 419 5.88 -3.20 -2.32
C HIS A 419 7.00 -3.34 -3.37
N GLY A 420 8.16 -2.69 -3.20
CA GLY A 420 9.30 -2.77 -4.13
C GLY A 420 10.21 -3.96 -3.91
N GLY A 421 9.96 -4.75 -2.85
CA GLY A 421 10.63 -6.02 -2.60
C GLY A 421 11.27 -6.12 -1.21
N ILE A 422 10.51 -6.69 -0.27
CA ILE A 422 10.97 -7.11 1.07
C ILE A 422 10.62 -8.58 1.30
N GLY A 423 11.36 -9.23 2.20
CA GLY A 423 11.29 -10.69 2.40
C GLY A 423 9.90 -11.24 2.79
N VAL A 424 9.11 -10.49 3.56
CA VAL A 424 7.82 -10.98 4.11
C VAL A 424 6.68 -11.07 3.08
N THR A 425 6.80 -10.41 1.93
CA THR A 425 5.69 -10.28 0.97
C THR A 425 5.44 -11.54 0.13
N VAL A 426 4.18 -11.72 -0.29
CA VAL A 426 3.79 -12.71 -1.31
C VAL A 426 3.39 -11.98 -2.59
N ASP A 427 4.18 -12.18 -3.65
CA ASP A 427 4.08 -11.44 -4.92
C ASP A 427 4.00 -9.93 -4.70
N THR A 428 4.82 -9.39 -3.80
CA THR A 428 4.87 -7.97 -3.39
C THR A 428 3.58 -7.43 -2.75
N THR A 429 2.72 -8.30 -2.22
CA THR A 429 1.49 -7.93 -1.50
C THR A 429 1.48 -8.49 -0.08
N PHE A 430 0.57 -7.99 0.76
CA PHE A 430 0.44 -8.38 2.18
C PHE A 430 -0.95 -8.97 2.51
N ALA A 431 -2.02 -8.29 2.14
CA ALA A 431 -3.33 -8.48 2.75
C ALA A 431 -4.00 -9.82 2.43
N PHE A 432 -4.02 -10.24 1.16
CA PHE A 432 -4.81 -11.41 0.75
C PHE A 432 -4.25 -12.75 1.26
N ASP A 433 -2.93 -12.84 1.38
CA ASP A 433 -2.28 -13.96 2.06
C ASP A 433 -2.64 -14.02 3.57
N ARG A 434 -2.92 -12.86 4.17
CA ARG A 434 -3.38 -12.71 5.56
C ARG A 434 -4.91 -12.74 5.71
N LYS A 435 -5.65 -13.00 4.63
CA LYS A 435 -7.13 -13.11 4.65
C LYS A 435 -7.56 -14.17 5.66
N PHE A 436 -8.67 -13.95 6.36
CA PHE A 436 -9.22 -14.96 7.25
C PHE A 436 -9.67 -16.23 6.50
N ASP A 437 -9.54 -17.35 7.20
CA ASP A 437 -9.83 -18.66 6.65
C ASP A 437 -11.32 -18.98 6.60
N PHE A 438 -11.64 -20.14 6.04
CA PHE A 438 -13.00 -20.53 5.70
C PHE A 438 -13.94 -20.61 6.91
N GLU A 439 -13.40 -20.95 8.08
CA GLU A 439 -14.09 -21.07 9.36
C GLU A 439 -14.45 -19.72 9.97
N ALA A 440 -13.83 -18.63 9.52
CA ALA A 440 -14.16 -17.30 9.98
C ALA A 440 -15.57 -16.88 9.54
N TYR A 441 -16.07 -15.78 10.13
CA TYR A 441 -17.33 -15.19 9.72
C TYR A 441 -17.36 -14.99 8.20
N ARG A 442 -18.39 -15.53 7.53
CA ARG A 442 -18.56 -15.52 6.07
C ARG A 442 -17.29 -15.94 5.30
N SER A 443 -16.53 -16.89 5.86
CA SER A 443 -15.30 -17.41 5.25
C SER A 443 -14.28 -16.31 4.90
N GLY A 444 -14.27 -15.23 5.68
CA GLY A 444 -13.41 -14.07 5.49
C GLY A 444 -13.82 -13.12 4.36
N TRP A 445 -14.97 -13.32 3.70
CA TRP A 445 -15.48 -12.45 2.63
C TRP A 445 -16.53 -11.46 3.16
N TYR A 446 -16.07 -10.51 3.97
CA TYR A 446 -16.92 -9.46 4.56
C TYR A 446 -16.12 -8.19 4.82
N HIS A 447 -16.80 -7.05 4.97
CA HIS A 447 -16.18 -5.77 5.33
C HIS A 447 -16.16 -5.58 6.86
N TRP A 448 -15.14 -4.90 7.39
CA TRP A 448 -14.98 -4.64 8.83
C TRP A 448 -16.18 -3.96 9.50
N GLN A 449 -16.98 -3.21 8.75
CA GLN A 449 -18.21 -2.59 9.25
C GLN A 449 -19.29 -3.62 9.61
N GLU A 450 -19.25 -4.81 9.04
CA GLU A 450 -20.19 -5.89 9.38
C GLU A 450 -19.77 -6.65 10.64
N LYS A 451 -18.46 -6.84 10.83
CA LYS A 451 -17.88 -7.45 12.03
C LYS A 451 -16.46 -6.90 12.23
N GLY A 452 -16.21 -6.27 13.39
CA GLY A 452 -14.89 -5.77 13.76
C GLY A 452 -13.90 -6.87 14.14
N LEU A 453 -12.83 -6.46 14.84
CA LEU A 453 -11.72 -7.33 15.24
C LEU A 453 -11.98 -8.14 16.52
N ALA A 454 -13.09 -7.88 17.22
CA ALA A 454 -13.42 -8.53 18.48
C ALA A 454 -13.62 -10.04 18.31
N GLY A 455 -13.09 -10.81 19.27
CA GLY A 455 -13.14 -12.26 19.31
C GLY A 455 -12.36 -12.97 18.21
N ILE A 456 -11.41 -12.29 17.56
CA ILE A 456 -10.51 -12.88 16.57
C ILE A 456 -9.22 -13.27 17.29
N PRO A 457 -8.79 -14.55 17.27
CA PRO A 457 -7.59 -14.98 17.96
C PRO A 457 -6.30 -14.43 17.30
N ASP A 458 -5.23 -14.33 18.09
CA ASP A 458 -3.89 -13.99 17.60
C ASP A 458 -3.42 -15.09 16.61
N PRO A 459 -3.09 -14.76 15.34
CA PRO A 459 -2.71 -15.75 14.35
C PRO A 459 -1.41 -16.43 14.75
N LEU A 460 -1.30 -17.73 14.44
CA LEU A 460 -0.10 -18.51 14.73
C LEU A 460 0.88 -18.40 13.57
N ARG A 461 2.15 -18.16 13.89
CA ARG A 461 3.25 -18.17 12.92
C ARG A 461 3.48 -19.57 12.36
N GLU A 462 3.81 -19.66 11.07
CA GLU A 462 4.05 -20.93 10.36
C GLU A 462 5.34 -21.63 10.82
N SER A 463 6.34 -20.86 11.26
CA SER A 463 7.69 -21.28 11.61
C SER A 463 7.78 -22.03 12.92
N ASP A 464 7.05 -21.58 13.94
CA ASP A 464 7.13 -22.10 15.31
C ASP A 464 5.78 -22.29 16.01
N GLY A 465 4.68 -21.83 15.42
CA GLY A 465 3.34 -21.92 16.02
C GLY A 465 3.09 -20.93 17.16
N GLU A 466 3.99 -19.96 17.38
CA GLU A 466 3.78 -18.92 18.38
C GLU A 466 2.79 -17.84 17.88
N PRO A 467 2.01 -17.19 18.78
CA PRO A 467 1.10 -16.12 18.39
C PRO A 467 1.84 -14.87 17.90
N GLU A 468 1.50 -14.37 16.71
CA GLU A 468 2.23 -13.33 15.96
C GLU A 468 2.26 -11.98 16.68
N TYR A 469 1.11 -11.45 17.10
CA TYR A 469 1.05 -10.14 17.77
C TYR A 469 1.71 -10.20 19.14
N SER A 470 1.50 -11.29 19.88
CA SER A 470 2.18 -11.53 21.14
C SER A 470 3.70 -11.58 20.97
N TYR A 471 4.18 -12.20 19.89
CA TYR A 471 5.60 -12.25 19.56
C TYR A 471 6.15 -10.86 19.21
N TYR A 472 5.42 -10.09 18.41
CA TYR A 472 5.79 -8.70 18.06
C TYR A 472 5.93 -7.82 19.31
N LEU A 473 4.96 -7.88 20.22
CA LEU A 473 5.01 -7.13 21.48
C LEU A 473 6.22 -7.52 22.32
N LYS A 474 6.51 -8.81 22.46
CA LYS A 474 7.68 -9.28 23.22
C LYS A 474 9.02 -8.85 22.60
N ALA A 475 9.08 -8.75 21.28
CA ALA A 475 10.29 -8.35 20.56
C ALA A 475 10.57 -6.84 20.57
N ASN A 476 9.55 -6.01 20.86
CA ASN A 476 9.64 -4.54 20.72
C ASN A 476 9.20 -3.75 21.95
N LEU A 477 8.59 -4.42 22.93
CA LEU A 477 8.00 -3.83 24.13
C LEU A 477 7.07 -2.64 23.85
N SER A 478 6.48 -2.58 22.65
CA SER A 478 5.59 -1.53 22.15
C SER A 478 4.72 -2.07 21.02
N GLY A 479 3.61 -1.36 20.74
CA GLY A 479 2.75 -1.61 19.58
C GLY A 479 3.23 -0.98 18.28
N ASN A 480 4.42 -0.38 18.20
CA ASN A 480 4.98 0.19 16.98
C ASN A 480 6.51 0.27 17.02
N GLU A 481 7.11 0.49 15.84
CA GLU A 481 8.55 0.57 15.60
C GLU A 481 9.21 1.70 16.41
N PHE A 482 8.50 2.80 16.61
CA PHE A 482 9.00 4.03 17.23
C PHE A 482 8.94 4.01 18.76
N ARG A 483 8.32 2.99 19.36
CA ARG A 483 8.10 2.85 20.81
C ARG A 483 7.33 4.01 21.44
N THR A 484 6.27 4.44 20.78
CA THR A 484 5.47 5.64 21.16
C THR A 484 4.00 5.33 21.45
N ASN A 485 3.61 4.06 21.50
CA ASN A 485 2.25 3.68 21.83
C ASN A 485 2.11 3.40 23.34
N ASP A 486 2.07 4.48 24.13
CA ASP A 486 1.98 4.41 25.59
C ASP A 486 0.77 3.63 26.10
N GLU A 487 -0.36 3.68 25.37
CA GLU A 487 -1.56 2.90 25.71
C GLU A 487 -1.27 1.39 25.65
N VAL A 488 -0.61 0.94 24.57
CA VAL A 488 -0.20 -0.46 24.42
C VAL A 488 0.87 -0.83 25.45
N ILE A 489 1.87 0.03 25.66
CA ILE A 489 2.93 -0.20 26.65
C ILE A 489 2.31 -0.41 28.04
N ALA A 490 1.44 0.51 28.47
CA ALA A 490 0.76 0.45 29.76
C ALA A 490 -0.21 -0.74 29.86
N ARG A 491 -0.82 -1.19 28.74
CA ARG A 491 -1.73 -2.33 28.73
C ARG A 491 -0.99 -3.67 28.88
N PHE A 492 0.14 -3.83 28.20
CA PHE A 492 0.82 -5.12 28.07
C PHE A 492 2.04 -5.32 28.95
N PHE A 493 2.66 -4.25 29.46
CA PHE A 493 3.88 -4.32 30.26
C PHE A 493 3.73 -3.62 31.61
N ASP A 494 4.47 -4.09 32.62
CA ASP A 494 4.59 -3.40 33.89
C ASP A 494 5.68 -2.30 33.87
N GLN A 495 5.89 -1.64 35.01
CA GLN A 495 6.90 -0.58 35.15
C GLN A 495 8.35 -1.05 34.94
N TYR A 496 8.60 -2.37 34.88
CA TYR A 496 9.90 -2.98 34.62
C TYR A 496 9.99 -3.56 33.21
N GLY A 497 9.01 -3.28 32.34
CA GLY A 497 8.94 -3.82 30.99
C GLY A 497 8.59 -5.31 30.93
N GLN A 498 8.12 -5.91 32.03
CA GLN A 498 7.76 -7.33 32.04
C GLN A 498 6.36 -7.54 31.48
N PRO A 499 6.14 -8.57 30.62
CA PRO A 499 4.82 -8.90 30.10
C PRO A 499 3.79 -9.17 31.20
N LYS A 500 2.61 -8.56 31.10
CA LYS A 500 1.46 -8.81 31.96
C LYS A 500 0.73 -10.08 31.51
N PRO A 501 0.79 -11.21 32.25
CA PRO A 501 0.26 -12.49 31.77
C PRO A 501 -1.21 -12.44 31.35
N ASP A 502 -2.05 -11.75 32.14
CA ASP A 502 -3.48 -11.65 31.86
C ASP A 502 -3.78 -10.87 30.57
N ALA A 503 -2.99 -9.84 30.24
CA ALA A 503 -3.17 -9.08 29.00
C ALA A 503 -2.81 -9.92 27.77
N PHE A 504 -1.70 -10.66 27.83
CA PHE A 504 -1.30 -11.59 26.77
C PHE A 504 -2.28 -12.77 26.64
N ALA A 505 -2.87 -13.25 27.74
CA ALA A 505 -3.90 -14.28 27.70
C ALA A 505 -5.16 -13.82 26.97
N ARG A 506 -5.60 -12.57 27.16
CA ARG A 506 -6.72 -11.99 26.40
C ARG A 506 -6.38 -11.78 24.93
N LEU A 507 -5.20 -11.21 24.63
CA LEU A 507 -4.72 -11.00 23.26
C LEU A 507 -4.73 -12.30 22.44
N ARG A 508 -4.32 -13.42 23.06
CA ARG A 508 -4.31 -14.73 22.41
C ARG A 508 -5.68 -15.12 21.83
N THR A 509 -6.77 -14.71 22.48
CA THR A 509 -8.15 -15.01 22.05
C THR A 509 -8.84 -13.85 21.33
N ASP A 510 -8.32 -12.63 21.47
CA ASP A 510 -8.93 -11.42 20.93
C ASP A 510 -7.88 -10.36 20.60
N ILE A 511 -7.57 -10.22 19.31
CA ILE A 511 -6.63 -9.22 18.79
C ILE A 511 -7.12 -7.79 18.95
N SER A 512 -8.41 -7.56 19.19
CA SER A 512 -8.90 -6.20 19.48
C SER A 512 -8.29 -5.62 20.76
N GLU A 513 -7.84 -6.46 21.70
CA GLU A 513 -7.12 -6.05 22.92
C GLU A 513 -5.83 -5.28 22.60
N LEU A 514 -5.22 -5.51 21.44
CA LEU A 514 -4.08 -4.75 20.94
C LEU A 514 -4.48 -3.72 19.89
N LEU A 515 -5.29 -4.15 18.92
CA LEU A 515 -5.47 -3.43 17.66
C LEU A 515 -6.46 -2.27 17.77
N VAL A 516 -7.45 -2.34 18.67
CA VAL A 516 -8.45 -1.29 18.85
C VAL A 516 -7.96 -0.32 19.95
N PRO A 517 -7.73 0.97 19.62
CA PRO A 517 -7.32 1.96 20.61
C PRO A 517 -8.52 2.43 21.46
N SER A 518 -8.24 3.17 22.53
CA SER A 518 -9.26 3.97 23.21
C SER A 518 -9.86 5.06 22.29
N PRO A 519 -11.11 5.51 22.55
CA PRO A 519 -11.70 6.66 21.86
C PRO A 519 -10.82 7.93 21.93
N GLU A 520 -10.22 8.21 23.08
CA GLU A 520 -9.36 9.38 23.28
C GLU A 520 -8.12 9.31 22.38
N ARG A 521 -7.47 8.13 22.34
CA ARG A 521 -6.31 7.91 21.46
C ARG A 521 -6.71 7.98 19.99
N ALA A 522 -7.87 7.44 19.61
CA ALA A 522 -8.38 7.50 18.24
C ALA A 522 -8.54 8.95 17.76
N ILE A 523 -9.19 9.80 18.56
CA ILE A 523 -9.38 11.22 18.26
C ILE A 523 -8.02 11.95 18.18
N MET A 524 -7.12 11.67 19.11
CA MET A 524 -5.78 12.25 19.14
C MET A 524 -4.98 11.92 17.87
N LEU A 525 -4.97 10.65 17.44
CA LEU A 525 -4.30 10.20 16.20
C LEU A 525 -4.90 10.85 14.95
N ASN A 526 -6.23 11.02 14.91
CA ASN A 526 -6.91 11.71 13.83
C ASN A 526 -6.46 13.18 13.72
N LYS A 527 -6.39 13.89 14.85
CA LYS A 527 -5.90 15.28 14.88
C LYS A 527 -4.45 15.38 14.42
N ALA A 528 -3.58 14.49 14.89
CA ALA A 528 -2.17 14.46 14.50
C ALA A 528 -2.01 14.32 12.97
N TYR A 529 -2.76 13.41 12.36
CA TYR A 529 -2.78 13.26 10.90
C TYR A 529 -3.38 14.50 10.21
N LYS A 530 -4.45 15.10 10.77
CA LYS A 530 -5.07 16.31 10.20
C LYS A 530 -4.11 17.50 10.15
N VAL A 531 -3.14 17.60 11.06
CA VAL A 531 -2.06 18.61 10.97
C VAL A 531 -1.24 18.40 9.69
N ILE A 532 -0.83 17.16 9.40
CA ILE A 532 -0.09 16.82 8.16
C ILE A 532 -0.92 17.14 6.91
N VAL A 533 -2.23 16.86 6.93
CA VAL A 533 -3.16 17.23 5.84
C VAL A 533 -3.20 18.74 5.63
N ASN A 534 -3.25 19.53 6.71
CA ASN A 534 -3.31 20.99 6.60
C ASN A 534 -2.01 21.60 6.06
N GLU A 535 -0.88 20.97 6.37
CA GLU A 535 0.47 21.32 5.90
C GLU A 535 0.73 20.83 4.46
N GLN A 536 0.08 19.73 4.04
CA GLN A 536 0.42 18.96 2.84
C GLN A 536 1.88 18.49 2.86
N SER A 537 2.37 18.08 4.03
CA SER A 537 3.79 17.71 4.28
C SER A 537 4.06 16.20 4.12
N TYR A 538 3.24 15.45 3.37
CA TYR A 538 3.33 13.98 3.27
C TYR A 538 4.67 13.44 2.76
N VAL A 539 5.41 14.22 1.96
CA VAL A 539 6.76 13.87 1.49
C VAL A 539 7.79 13.85 2.61
N GLU A 540 7.51 14.54 3.72
CA GLU A 540 8.33 14.56 4.94
C GLU A 540 7.91 13.47 5.95
N GLY A 541 6.93 12.61 5.61
CA GLY A 541 6.43 11.51 6.44
C GLY A 541 4.92 11.64 6.71
N ARG A 542 4.24 10.51 6.90
CA ARG A 542 2.77 10.45 7.04
C ARG A 542 2.29 9.95 8.39
N ASP A 543 3.21 9.53 9.25
CA ASP A 543 2.92 9.02 10.58
C ASP A 543 2.38 10.14 11.47
N GLY A 544 1.27 9.87 12.19
CA GLY A 544 0.61 10.82 13.08
C GLY A 544 1.37 11.06 14.39
N VAL A 545 2.63 11.48 14.28
CA VAL A 545 3.53 11.78 15.40
C VAL A 545 3.16 13.13 16.01
N ILE A 546 3.01 13.16 17.34
CA ILE A 546 2.61 14.33 18.12
C ILE A 546 3.83 14.98 18.78
N GLU A 547 4.65 14.17 19.45
CA GLU A 547 5.89 14.60 20.08
C GLU A 547 7.11 14.18 19.23
N PRO A 548 8.18 14.98 19.18
CA PRO A 548 9.38 14.64 18.41
C PRO A 548 10.07 13.34 18.86
N LEU A 549 10.51 12.52 17.89
CA LEU A 549 11.06 11.19 18.15
C LEU A 549 12.60 11.14 18.28
N PHE A 550 13.22 12.21 18.80
CA PHE A 550 14.69 12.28 18.92
C PHE A 550 15.30 11.12 19.73
N ASP A 551 14.56 10.58 20.70
CA ASP A 551 15.05 9.52 21.58
C ASP A 551 14.95 8.13 20.96
N THR A 552 14.03 7.89 20.03
CA THR A 552 13.74 6.56 19.49
C THR A 552 14.03 6.41 18.00
N VAL A 553 14.30 7.49 17.28
CA VAL A 553 14.59 7.49 15.84
C VAL A 553 15.91 8.20 15.56
N HIS A 554 16.69 7.65 14.64
CA HIS A 554 17.92 8.24 14.13
C HIS A 554 17.61 9.41 13.20
N GLN A 555 18.25 10.56 13.41
CA GLN A 555 18.31 11.63 12.42
C GLN A 555 19.34 11.33 11.33
N THR A 556 20.39 10.60 11.69
CA THR A 556 21.45 10.15 10.80
C THR A 556 21.88 8.72 11.13
N LEU A 557 22.27 7.97 10.10
CA LEU A 557 22.81 6.62 10.13
C LEU A 557 24.07 6.56 9.27
N GLU A 558 24.98 5.64 9.56
CA GLU A 558 26.12 5.30 8.69
C GLU A 558 25.89 3.93 8.03
N ASP A 559 26.40 3.74 6.80
CA ASP A 559 26.32 2.44 6.14
C ASP A 559 27.17 1.40 6.89
N GLY A 560 26.62 0.19 7.05
CA GLY A 560 27.23 -0.86 7.88
C GLY A 560 27.01 -0.68 9.38
N ASP A 561 26.19 0.29 9.81
CA ASP A 561 25.80 0.44 11.20
C ASP A 561 25.23 -0.87 11.74
N LYS A 562 25.81 -1.34 12.84
CA LYS A 562 25.28 -2.48 13.58
C LYS A 562 24.02 -2.02 14.30
N THR A 563 22.94 -2.76 14.13
CA THR A 563 21.69 -2.52 14.88
C THR A 563 21.85 -2.86 16.37
N GLY A 564 22.99 -3.44 16.78
CA GLY A 564 23.19 -3.97 18.13
C GLY A 564 22.41 -5.26 18.41
N LEU A 565 21.56 -5.70 17.48
CA LEU A 565 20.87 -6.99 17.54
C LEU A 565 21.82 -8.11 17.09
N THR A 566 21.73 -9.26 17.74
CA THR A 566 22.57 -10.44 17.42
C THR A 566 21.75 -11.63 16.92
N GLN A 567 20.43 -11.56 17.06
CA GLN A 567 19.52 -12.63 16.67
C GLN A 567 18.63 -12.16 15.52
N ILE A 568 18.61 -12.95 14.45
CA ILE A 568 17.64 -12.82 13.35
C ILE A 568 16.37 -13.56 13.77
N LEU A 569 15.24 -12.86 13.75
CA LEU A 569 13.91 -13.39 14.05
C LEU A 569 13.15 -13.68 12.74
N SER A 570 12.19 -14.60 12.77
CA SER A 570 11.29 -14.85 11.63
C SER A 570 9.95 -14.16 11.83
N ALA A 571 9.41 -13.54 10.77
CA ALA A 571 8.06 -12.98 10.78
C ALA A 571 6.98 -14.05 10.72
N ARG A 572 7.27 -15.13 10.00
CA ARG A 572 6.31 -16.18 9.68
C ARG A 572 6.91 -17.53 9.92
#